data_AF-A0A2T6KKL4-F1
#
_entry.id   AF-A0A2T6KKL4-F1
#
_cell.length_a   1.000
_cell.length_b   1.000
_cell.length_c   1.000
_cell.angle_alpha   90.00
_cell.angle_beta   90.00
_cell.angle_gamma   90.00
#
_symmetry.space_group_name_H-M   'P 1'
#
loop_
_entity.id
_entity.type
_entity.pdbx_description
1 polymer ?
#
loop_
_entity_poly.entity_id
_entity_poly.type
_entity_poly.pdbx_seq_one_letter_code
_entity_poly.pdbx_strand_id
1 'polypeptide(L)'
;IFRYLRISFFFVIKLSLSRKKYEFQSLLQCPQVTGYAFSGKSFNEEVAAMIDEADYVITGSYVVKNDPAVNDGVIDDSVQDSSKWATAFPRAVMKDAEAKNKEFVLMSLRNPYDAANFEEAKAVLAVYGFKGYSNGAYRQPNIPAGIKTIFGESKPKGKLPVDIPSVTHPEEILYKFGHGLDIRSGKQLK
;
A
#
# COMPACT_ATOMS: atom_id res chain seq x y z
N ILE A 1 -12.85 -19.05 -20.26
CA ILE A 1 -12.83 -17.56 -20.20
C ILE A 1 -12.10 -17.17 -18.92
N PHE A 2 -10.86 -16.67 -19.02
CA PHE A 2 -10.03 -16.35 -17.86
C PHE A 2 -10.58 -15.12 -17.12
N ARG A 3 -11.21 -15.34 -15.97
CA ARG A 3 -11.50 -14.28 -14.99
C ARG A 3 -10.16 -13.80 -14.42
N TYR A 4 -9.67 -12.66 -14.89
CA TYR A 4 -8.57 -11.95 -14.23
C TYR A 4 -9.04 -11.58 -12.82
N LEU A 5 -8.56 -12.29 -11.80
CA LEU A 5 -8.78 -11.93 -10.41
C LEU A 5 -8.11 -10.55 -10.20
N ARG A 6 -8.93 -9.51 -10.05
CA ARG A 6 -8.47 -8.18 -9.61
C ARG A 6 -8.13 -8.33 -8.14
N ILE A 7 -6.84 -8.57 -7.89
CA ILE A 7 -6.33 -8.81 -6.57
C ILE A 7 -5.91 -7.47 -6.00
N SER A 8 -6.70 -6.98 -5.05
CA SER A 8 -6.33 -5.89 -4.15
C SER A 8 -6.42 -6.45 -2.74
N PHE A 9 -5.29 -6.42 -2.05
CA PHE A 9 -5.14 -6.97 -0.71
C PHE A 9 -4.58 -5.90 0.21
N PHE A 10 -5.08 -5.90 1.42
CA PHE A 10 -4.57 -5.16 2.54
C PHE A 10 -4.02 -6.17 3.56
N PHE A 11 -2.87 -5.90 4.15
CA PHE A 11 -2.25 -6.73 5.18
C PHE A 11 -2.06 -5.93 6.46
N VAL A 12 -2.41 -6.55 7.57
CA VAL A 12 -2.06 -6.10 8.91
C VAL A 12 -1.00 -7.04 9.46
N ILE A 13 0.03 -6.46 10.09
CA ILE A 13 1.06 -7.21 10.81
C ILE A 13 1.00 -6.83 12.29
N LYS A 14 0.92 -7.87 13.14
CA LYS A 14 0.98 -7.76 14.61
C LYS A 14 2.25 -8.44 15.12
N LEU A 15 3.06 -7.71 15.87
CA LEU A 15 4.25 -8.17 16.58
C LEU A 15 3.91 -8.40 18.06
N SER A 16 3.94 -9.65 18.50
CA SER A 16 3.79 -9.97 19.92
C SER A 16 5.16 -10.00 20.59
N LEU A 17 5.45 -9.03 21.47
CA LEU A 17 6.65 -9.00 22.30
C LEU A 17 6.33 -9.57 23.70
N SER A 18 6.81 -10.78 23.99
CA SER A 18 6.77 -11.33 25.34
C SER A 18 7.86 -10.69 26.21
N ARG A 19 7.48 -9.81 27.16
CA ARG A 19 8.39 -9.28 28.18
C ARG A 19 8.70 -10.34 29.24
N LYS A 20 9.62 -11.26 28.94
CA LYS A 20 10.33 -12.03 29.97
C LYS A 20 11.84 -11.77 29.85
N LYS A 21 12.36 -11.05 30.85
CA LYS A 21 13.65 -10.36 30.87
C LYS A 21 14.90 -11.27 30.86
N TYR A 22 14.79 -12.58 30.65
CA TYR A 22 15.90 -13.52 30.89
C TYR A 22 16.09 -14.69 29.90
N GLU A 23 15.42 -14.74 28.74
CA GLU A 23 15.72 -15.74 27.69
C GLU A 23 15.95 -15.05 26.34
N PHE A 24 17.18 -14.64 26.10
CA PHE A 24 17.54 -13.76 24.98
C PHE A 24 17.77 -14.47 23.64
N GLN A 25 17.34 -15.73 23.45
CA GLN A 25 17.59 -16.46 22.20
C GLN A 25 16.40 -17.24 21.61
N SER A 26 15.16 -17.09 22.10
CA SER A 26 14.01 -17.86 21.53
C SER A 26 12.65 -17.14 21.47
N LEU A 27 12.56 -15.82 21.69
CA LEU A 27 11.28 -15.12 21.83
C LEU A 27 10.92 -14.13 20.70
N LEU A 28 11.36 -14.39 19.47
CA LEU A 28 10.71 -13.78 18.30
C LEU A 28 9.51 -14.67 17.92
N GLN A 29 8.33 -14.37 18.47
CA GLN A 29 7.09 -14.95 17.95
C GLN A 29 6.95 -14.56 16.48
N CYS A 30 6.62 -15.53 15.61
CA CYS A 30 6.39 -15.26 14.20
C CYS A 30 5.35 -14.13 14.04
N PRO A 31 5.64 -13.09 13.25
CA PRO A 31 4.68 -12.02 12.99
C PRO A 31 3.39 -12.64 12.48
N GLN A 32 2.27 -12.27 13.09
CA GLN A 32 0.96 -12.67 12.58
C GLN A 32 0.60 -11.73 11.43
N VAL A 33 0.33 -12.30 10.27
CA VAL A 33 -0.09 -11.55 9.07
C VAL A 33 -1.55 -11.86 8.81
N THR A 34 -2.40 -10.84 8.91
CA THR A 34 -3.82 -10.95 8.59
C THR A 34 -4.09 -10.23 7.27
N GLY A 35 -4.63 -10.94 6.29
CA GLY A 35 -4.95 -10.39 4.97
C GLY A 35 -6.44 -10.10 4.82
N TYR A 36 -6.79 -8.99 4.17
CA TYR A 36 -8.15 -8.61 3.81
C TYR A 36 -8.27 -8.29 2.32
N ALA A 37 -9.18 -8.99 1.63
CA ALA A 37 -9.52 -8.72 0.24
C ALA A 37 -10.68 -7.72 0.17
N PHE A 38 -10.48 -6.62 -0.57
CA PHE A 38 -11.42 -5.49 -0.59
C PHE A 38 -11.95 -5.11 -1.98
N SER A 39 -11.67 -5.90 -3.02
CA SER A 39 -12.26 -5.66 -4.35
C SER A 39 -13.79 -5.63 -4.28
N GLY A 40 -14.39 -4.52 -4.71
CA GLY A 40 -15.84 -4.31 -4.69
C GLY A 40 -16.44 -4.10 -3.30
N LYS A 41 -15.64 -3.68 -2.31
CA LYS A 41 -16.09 -3.41 -0.94
C LYS A 41 -15.84 -1.96 -0.55
N SER A 42 -16.63 -1.48 0.42
CA SER A 42 -16.40 -0.23 1.13
C SER A 42 -15.66 -0.50 2.44
N PHE A 43 -14.94 0.51 2.94
CA PHE A 43 -14.32 0.46 4.27
C PHE A 43 -15.40 0.29 5.35
N ASN A 44 -15.12 -0.49 6.40
CA ASN A 44 -16.10 -0.85 7.42
C ASN A 44 -15.45 -1.06 8.80
N GLU A 45 -16.27 -1.30 9.81
CA GLU A 45 -15.84 -1.49 11.20
C GLU A 45 -14.94 -2.72 11.40
N GLU A 46 -15.12 -3.78 10.61
CA GLU A 46 -14.26 -4.98 10.65
C GLU A 46 -12.81 -4.60 10.31
N VAL A 47 -12.62 -3.82 9.24
CA VAL A 47 -11.30 -3.37 8.80
C VAL A 47 -10.71 -2.37 9.80
N ALA A 48 -11.53 -1.47 10.35
CA ALA A 48 -11.10 -0.54 11.40
C ALA A 48 -10.60 -1.30 12.65
N ALA A 49 -11.29 -2.35 13.08
CA ALA A 49 -10.86 -3.20 14.19
C ALA A 49 -9.57 -3.97 13.88
N MET A 50 -9.40 -4.44 12.63
CA MET A 50 -8.13 -5.03 12.19
C MET A 50 -6.97 -4.03 12.29
N ILE A 51 -7.21 -2.76 11.94
CA ILE A 51 -6.21 -1.69 12.07
C ILE A 51 -5.93 -1.36 13.54
N ASP A 52 -6.94 -1.39 14.42
CA ASP A 52 -6.74 -1.17 15.86
C ASP A 52 -5.75 -2.17 16.45
N GLU A 53 -5.87 -3.43 16.03
CA GLU A 53 -4.98 -4.52 16.45
C GLU A 53 -3.62 -4.55 15.74
N ALA A 54 -3.45 -3.77 14.68
CA ALA A 54 -2.22 -3.73 13.88
C ALA A 54 -1.09 -2.99 14.59
N ASP A 55 0.15 -3.43 14.37
CA ASP A 55 1.33 -2.56 14.57
C ASP A 55 1.75 -1.88 13.26
N TYR A 56 1.66 -2.62 12.15
CA TYR A 56 1.96 -2.14 10.80
C TYR A 56 0.83 -2.48 9.82
N VAL A 57 0.60 -1.56 8.88
CA VAL A 57 -0.50 -1.55 7.93
C VAL A 57 0.10 -1.45 6.53
N ILE A 58 -0.02 -2.50 5.71
CA ILE A 58 0.48 -2.53 4.33
C ILE A 58 -0.70 -2.67 3.37
N THR A 59 -0.92 -1.67 2.53
CA THR A 59 -2.04 -1.65 1.58
C THR A 59 -1.55 -1.80 0.14
N GLY A 60 -2.11 -2.78 -0.59
CA GLY A 60 -1.89 -2.94 -2.02
C GLY A 60 -2.93 -2.19 -2.84
N SER A 61 -2.55 -1.07 -3.47
CA SER A 61 -3.42 -0.33 -4.39
C SER A 61 -3.35 -0.92 -5.80
N TYR A 62 -4.50 -0.96 -6.47
CA TYR A 62 -4.60 -1.46 -7.84
C TYR A 62 -5.53 -0.56 -8.65
N VAL A 63 -4.96 0.16 -9.60
CA VAL A 63 -5.71 0.90 -10.61
C VAL A 63 -5.27 0.55 -12.03
N VAL A 64 -6.17 0.78 -12.98
CA VAL A 64 -5.82 0.80 -14.42
C VAL A 64 -5.89 2.23 -14.90
N LYS A 65 -7.07 2.82 -14.81
CA LYS A 65 -7.30 4.25 -14.85
C LYS A 65 -7.34 4.73 -13.39
N ASN A 66 -6.64 5.82 -13.08
CA ASN A 66 -6.76 6.46 -11.78
C ASN A 66 -7.90 7.48 -11.83
N ASP A 67 -8.94 7.29 -11.03
CA ASP A 67 -10.17 8.08 -11.04
C ASP A 67 -10.74 8.33 -9.62
N PRO A 68 -9.94 8.89 -8.69
CA PRO A 68 -10.45 9.30 -7.37
C PRO A 68 -11.58 10.33 -7.54
N ALA A 69 -12.51 10.35 -6.59
CA ALA A 69 -13.46 11.46 -6.50
C ALA A 69 -12.67 12.70 -6.04
N VAL A 70 -12.70 13.78 -6.80
CA VAL A 70 -11.98 15.03 -6.50
C VAL A 70 -12.95 16.18 -6.66
N ASN A 71 -13.04 17.02 -5.62
CA ASN A 71 -13.83 18.26 -5.62
C ASN A 71 -12.87 19.42 -5.31
N ASP A 72 -12.79 20.39 -6.21
CA ASP A 72 -11.97 21.60 -6.07
C ASP A 72 -10.50 21.33 -5.67
N GLY A 73 -9.89 20.32 -6.30
CA GLY A 73 -8.49 19.95 -6.05
C GLY A 73 -8.27 19.14 -4.77
N VAL A 74 -9.33 18.73 -4.07
CA VAL A 74 -9.26 17.89 -2.87
C VAL A 74 -9.91 16.54 -3.16
N ILE A 75 -9.23 15.45 -2.82
CA ILE A 75 -9.82 14.11 -2.92
C ILE A 75 -10.96 14.01 -1.91
N ASP A 76 -12.16 13.67 -2.39
CA ASP A 76 -13.36 13.55 -1.57
C ASP A 76 -13.40 12.20 -0.86
N ASP A 77 -12.83 12.17 0.34
CA ASP A 77 -12.78 10.98 1.20
C ASP A 77 -14.16 10.57 1.75
N SER A 78 -15.21 11.42 1.61
CA SER A 78 -16.58 11.07 1.99
C SER A 78 -17.22 10.07 1.02
N VAL A 79 -16.69 9.95 -0.20
CA VAL A 79 -17.14 8.97 -1.19
C VAL A 79 -16.63 7.58 -0.84
N GLN A 80 -17.44 6.82 -0.10
CA GLN A 80 -17.15 5.43 0.29
C GLN A 80 -18.03 4.41 -0.45
N ASP A 81 -18.28 4.66 -1.74
CA ASP A 81 -19.07 3.76 -2.59
C ASP A 81 -18.26 2.54 -3.05
N SER A 82 -18.86 1.35 -2.97
CA SER A 82 -18.25 0.09 -3.39
C SER A 82 -17.83 0.04 -4.86
N SER A 83 -18.39 0.87 -5.74
CA SER A 83 -17.97 1.03 -7.15
C SER A 83 -16.65 1.79 -7.29
N LYS A 84 -16.31 2.62 -6.30
CA LYS A 84 -15.06 3.39 -6.18
C LYS A 84 -14.04 2.74 -5.24
N TRP A 85 -14.23 1.47 -4.90
CA TRP A 85 -13.37 0.71 -3.98
C TRP A 85 -11.87 0.81 -4.28
N ALA A 86 -11.47 0.93 -5.55
CA ALA A 86 -10.06 0.93 -5.94
C ALA A 86 -9.29 2.18 -5.48
N THR A 87 -9.98 3.29 -5.24
CA THR A 87 -9.40 4.55 -4.76
C THR A 87 -9.88 4.88 -3.35
N ALA A 88 -11.18 4.74 -3.07
CA ALA A 88 -11.79 5.09 -1.78
C ALA A 88 -11.33 4.18 -0.63
N PHE A 89 -11.35 2.86 -0.82
CA PHE A 89 -11.01 1.91 0.24
C PHE A 89 -9.56 2.05 0.72
N PRO A 90 -8.52 2.03 -0.15
CA PRO A 90 -7.15 2.14 0.33
C PRO A 90 -6.86 3.52 0.95
N ARG A 91 -7.53 4.59 0.51
CA ARG A 91 -7.46 5.91 1.16
C ARG A 91 -8.10 5.90 2.55
N ALA A 92 -9.26 5.28 2.72
CA ALA A 92 -9.88 5.12 4.04
C ALA A 92 -8.99 4.34 5.00
N VAL A 93 -8.33 3.26 4.54
CA VAL A 93 -7.35 2.52 5.34
C VAL A 93 -6.16 3.40 5.74
N MET A 94 -5.63 4.23 4.84
CA MET A 94 -4.56 5.19 5.16
C MET A 94 -5.02 6.16 6.25
N LYS A 95 -6.18 6.80 6.06
CA LYS A 95 -6.71 7.80 7.00
C LYS A 95 -6.97 7.21 8.39
N ASP A 96 -7.57 6.02 8.47
CA ASP A 96 -7.83 5.35 9.73
C ASP A 96 -6.53 4.95 10.44
N ALA A 97 -5.56 4.38 9.69
CA ALA A 97 -4.24 4.04 10.22
C ALA A 97 -3.49 5.26 10.76
N GLU A 98 -3.46 6.36 10.00
CA GLU A 98 -2.82 7.62 10.41
C GLU A 98 -3.50 8.24 11.64
N ALA A 99 -4.83 8.28 11.67
CA ALA A 99 -5.60 8.77 12.82
C ALA A 99 -5.30 7.97 14.10
N LYS A 100 -4.98 6.68 13.94
CA LYS A 100 -4.61 5.76 15.03
C LYS A 100 -3.11 5.67 15.27
N ASN A 101 -2.31 6.52 14.63
CA ASN A 101 -0.85 6.55 14.72
C ASN A 101 -0.18 5.20 14.38
N LYS A 102 -0.74 4.47 13.41
CA LYS A 102 -0.18 3.21 12.90
C LYS A 102 0.81 3.49 11.77
N GLU A 103 1.85 2.66 11.69
CA GLU A 103 2.80 2.73 10.58
C GLU A 103 2.14 2.19 9.30
N PHE A 104 1.98 3.06 8.30
CA PHE A 104 1.30 2.77 7.05
C PHE A 104 2.27 2.79 5.86
N VAL A 105 2.17 1.78 4.99
CA VAL A 105 2.87 1.75 3.69
C VAL A 105 1.90 1.42 2.57
N LEU A 106 1.90 2.25 1.53
CA LEU A 106 1.17 1.98 0.29
C LEU A 106 2.07 1.30 -0.74
N MET A 107 1.58 0.21 -1.30
CA MET A 107 2.18 -0.51 -2.41
C MET A 107 1.30 -0.40 -3.67
N SER A 108 1.71 0.39 -4.65
CA SER A 108 1.08 0.44 -5.98
C SER A 108 1.44 -0.80 -6.79
N LEU A 109 0.43 -1.58 -7.16
CA LEU A 109 0.60 -2.91 -7.72
C LEU A 109 0.65 -2.96 -9.24
N ARG A 110 0.01 -2.05 -9.96
CA ARG A 110 -0.13 -2.16 -11.43
C ARG A 110 0.43 -0.93 -12.15
N ASN A 111 -0.40 0.10 -12.29
CA ASN A 111 0.01 1.37 -12.86
C ASN A 111 0.31 2.31 -11.69
N PRO A 112 1.43 3.05 -11.71
CA PRO A 112 1.90 3.83 -10.56
C PRO A 112 1.08 5.11 -10.30
N TYR A 113 0.09 5.41 -11.14
CA TYR A 113 -0.68 6.65 -11.08
C TYR A 113 -1.51 6.80 -9.81
N ASP A 114 -1.85 5.69 -9.16
CA ASP A 114 -2.51 5.70 -7.85
C ASP A 114 -1.61 6.25 -6.73
N ALA A 115 -0.29 6.36 -6.92
CA ALA A 115 0.60 7.01 -5.95
C ALA A 115 0.19 8.46 -5.66
N ALA A 116 -0.42 9.16 -6.63
CA ALA A 116 -0.95 10.51 -6.43
C ALA A 116 -2.14 10.56 -5.46
N ASN A 117 -2.78 9.43 -5.18
CA ASN A 117 -3.89 9.36 -4.23
C ASN A 117 -3.41 9.24 -2.77
N PHE A 118 -2.11 9.34 -2.49
CA PHE A 118 -1.55 9.08 -1.16
C PHE A 118 -0.41 10.07 -0.85
N GLU A 119 -0.58 11.35 -1.22
CA GLU A 119 0.40 12.41 -0.90
C GLU A 119 0.60 12.57 0.62
N GLU A 120 -0.42 12.23 1.41
CA GLU A 120 -0.37 12.25 2.87
C GLU A 120 0.46 11.10 3.47
N ALA A 121 0.59 9.98 2.75
CA ALA A 121 1.28 8.80 3.24
C ALA A 121 2.79 9.03 3.34
N LYS A 122 3.37 8.65 4.49
CA LYS A 122 4.83 8.74 4.71
C LYS A 122 5.64 7.77 3.86
N ALA A 123 5.02 6.69 3.37
CA ALA A 123 5.69 5.65 2.59
C ALA A 123 4.80 5.14 1.45
N VAL A 124 5.28 5.32 0.23
CA VAL A 124 4.66 4.84 -1.01
C VAL A 124 5.71 4.16 -1.88
N LEU A 125 5.40 2.97 -2.38
CA LEU A 125 6.26 2.22 -3.29
C LEU A 125 5.47 1.67 -4.48
N ALA A 126 6.06 1.66 -5.66
CA ALA A 126 5.46 1.06 -6.86
C ALA A 126 6.22 -0.21 -7.27
N VAL A 127 5.51 -1.34 -7.39
CA VAL A 127 6.12 -2.63 -7.76
C VAL A 127 5.86 -3.08 -9.19
N TYR A 128 4.92 -2.46 -9.91
CA TYR A 128 4.62 -2.76 -11.33
C TYR A 128 4.27 -4.23 -11.61
N GLY A 129 3.65 -4.93 -10.67
CA GLY A 129 3.07 -6.27 -10.87
C GLY A 129 2.11 -6.66 -9.76
N PHE A 130 0.92 -7.09 -10.15
CA PHE A 130 -0.23 -7.28 -9.27
C PHE A 130 -0.60 -8.75 -9.04
N LYS A 131 -0.02 -9.68 -9.80
CA LYS A 131 -0.39 -11.10 -9.67
C LYS A 131 0.22 -11.65 -8.38
N GLY A 132 -0.65 -12.02 -7.45
CA GLY A 132 -0.27 -12.56 -6.15
C GLY A 132 0.12 -14.03 -6.17
N TYR A 133 -0.21 -14.71 -5.07
CA TYR A 133 0.05 -16.12 -4.86
C TYR A 133 -1.21 -16.94 -5.17
N SER A 134 -1.07 -18.02 -5.95
CA SER A 134 -2.18 -18.92 -6.27
C SER A 134 -1.63 -20.31 -6.61
N ASN A 135 -2.34 -21.36 -6.23
CA ASN A 135 -1.96 -22.76 -6.52
C ASN A 135 -0.53 -23.10 -6.07
N GLY A 136 -0.15 -22.69 -4.86
CA GLY A 136 1.16 -23.02 -4.29
C GLY A 136 2.35 -22.24 -4.87
N ALA A 137 2.11 -21.23 -5.72
CA ALA A 137 3.18 -20.50 -6.40
C ALA A 137 2.91 -18.99 -6.50
N TYR A 138 3.99 -18.21 -6.41
CA TYR A 138 3.96 -16.80 -6.78
C TYR A 138 3.80 -16.65 -8.28
N ARG A 139 2.81 -15.86 -8.69
CA ARG A 139 2.53 -15.63 -10.11
C ARG A 139 3.40 -14.55 -10.73
N GLN A 140 3.95 -13.65 -9.92
CA GLN A 140 4.90 -12.60 -10.27
C GLN A 140 5.87 -12.34 -9.10
N PRO A 141 7.09 -11.85 -9.38
CA PRO A 141 8.08 -11.55 -8.35
C PRO A 141 7.86 -10.19 -7.65
N ASN A 142 6.96 -9.35 -8.19
CA ASN A 142 6.83 -7.93 -7.83
C ASN A 142 6.36 -7.71 -6.39
N ILE A 143 5.26 -8.35 -5.96
CA ILE A 143 4.75 -8.24 -4.58
C ILE A 143 5.81 -8.77 -3.58
N PRO A 144 6.40 -9.98 -3.75
CA PRO A 144 7.50 -10.42 -2.89
C PRO A 144 8.68 -9.44 -2.81
N ALA A 145 9.09 -8.83 -3.93
CA ALA A 145 10.16 -7.82 -3.93
C ALA A 145 9.78 -6.55 -3.16
N GLY A 146 8.53 -6.10 -3.27
CA GLY A 146 7.98 -4.98 -2.49
C GLY A 146 8.00 -5.27 -0.99
N ILE A 147 7.51 -6.45 -0.58
CA ILE A 147 7.50 -6.88 0.82
C ILE A 147 8.93 -6.95 1.38
N LYS A 148 9.86 -7.60 0.67
CA LYS A 148 11.28 -7.62 1.06
C LYS A 148 11.88 -6.22 1.22
N THR A 149 11.46 -5.28 0.38
CA THR A 149 11.90 -3.88 0.47
C THR A 149 11.36 -3.18 1.71
N ILE A 150 10.06 -3.36 2.02
CA ILE A 150 9.42 -2.81 3.24
C ILE A 150 10.17 -3.28 4.49
N PHE A 151 10.55 -4.56 4.53
CA PHE A 151 11.28 -5.14 5.66
C PHE A 151 12.81 -4.95 5.61
N GLY A 152 13.32 -4.16 4.65
CA GLY A 152 14.75 -3.83 4.58
C GLY A 152 15.67 -4.96 4.07
N GLU A 153 15.10 -6.06 3.54
CA GLU A 153 15.85 -7.19 2.97
C GLU A 153 16.37 -6.90 1.55
N SER A 154 15.97 -5.79 0.94
CA SER A 154 16.45 -5.40 -0.39
C SER A 154 16.71 -3.90 -0.51
N LYS A 155 17.57 -3.53 -1.46
CA LYS A 155 17.86 -2.13 -1.78
C LYS A 155 17.20 -1.75 -3.13
N PRO A 156 16.07 -1.03 -3.13
CA PRO A 156 15.41 -0.63 -4.37
C PRO A 156 16.29 0.37 -5.12
N LYS A 157 16.33 0.23 -6.45
CA LYS A 157 17.05 1.12 -7.38
C LYS A 157 16.13 1.69 -8.46
N GLY A 158 14.83 1.46 -8.33
CA GLY A 158 13.84 1.84 -9.33
C GLY A 158 13.72 3.35 -9.44
N LYS A 159 13.62 3.83 -10.68
CA LYS A 159 13.19 5.18 -11.02
C LYS A 159 11.90 5.08 -11.84
N LEU A 160 11.01 6.05 -11.70
CA LEU A 160 9.75 6.07 -12.42
C LEU A 160 10.01 6.06 -13.93
N PRO A 161 9.45 5.10 -14.68
CA PRO A 161 9.58 5.06 -16.13
C PRO A 161 8.52 5.91 -16.83
N VAL A 162 7.70 6.66 -16.07
CA VAL A 162 6.60 7.52 -16.52
C VAL A 162 6.49 8.73 -15.60
N ASP A 163 5.81 9.79 -16.05
CA ASP A 163 5.33 10.85 -15.19
C ASP A 163 4.08 10.41 -14.42
N ILE A 164 3.92 10.93 -13.20
CA ILE A 164 2.74 10.76 -12.35
C ILE A 164 2.04 12.12 -12.26
N PRO A 165 0.90 12.29 -12.94
CA PRO A 165 0.10 13.51 -12.82
C PRO A 165 -0.40 13.69 -11.40
N SER A 166 -0.50 14.93 -10.94
CA SER A 166 -1.20 15.24 -9.71
C SER A 166 -2.71 15.04 -9.90
N VAL A 167 -3.39 14.54 -8.87
CA VAL A 167 -4.85 14.44 -8.82
C VAL A 167 -5.49 15.68 -8.18
N THR A 168 -4.71 16.43 -7.41
CA THR A 168 -5.13 17.67 -6.72
C THR A 168 -4.88 18.91 -7.59
N HIS A 169 -3.86 18.86 -8.45
CA HIS A 169 -3.46 19.93 -9.37
C HIS A 169 -3.32 19.36 -10.81
N PRO A 170 -4.41 19.28 -11.59
CA PRO A 170 -4.43 18.52 -12.86
C PRO A 170 -3.42 18.94 -13.93
N GLU A 171 -2.94 20.18 -13.89
CA GLU A 171 -1.95 20.72 -14.83
C GLU A 171 -0.49 20.41 -14.40
N GLU A 172 -0.29 19.78 -13.24
CA GLU A 172 1.02 19.52 -12.65
C GLU A 172 1.41 18.05 -12.67
N ILE A 173 2.72 17.82 -12.76
CA ILE A 173 3.34 16.51 -12.58
C ILE A 173 3.83 16.40 -11.14
N LEU A 174 3.19 15.53 -10.35
CA LEU A 174 3.55 15.28 -8.96
C LEU A 174 4.92 14.58 -8.85
N TYR A 175 5.12 13.52 -9.62
CA TYR A 175 6.40 12.81 -9.70
C TYR A 175 6.83 12.64 -11.15
N LYS A 176 7.97 13.21 -11.51
CA LYS A 176 8.48 13.19 -12.88
C LYS A 176 9.10 11.83 -13.25
N PHE A 177 9.15 11.55 -14.54
CA PHE A 177 10.00 10.51 -15.11
C PHE A 177 11.41 10.59 -14.51
N GLY A 178 11.97 9.45 -14.12
CA GLY A 178 13.27 9.36 -13.46
C GLY A 178 13.23 9.61 -11.94
N HIS A 179 12.10 10.01 -11.35
CA HIS A 179 11.96 10.15 -9.91
C HIS A 179 12.14 8.80 -9.19
N GLY A 180 12.75 8.78 -8.01
CA GLY A 180 13.00 7.55 -7.27
C GLY A 180 13.93 7.81 -6.10
N LEU A 181 13.66 7.18 -4.96
CA LEU A 181 14.34 7.49 -3.70
C LEU A 181 15.24 6.34 -3.24
N ASP A 182 16.40 6.68 -2.69
CA ASP A 182 17.20 5.75 -1.90
C ASP A 182 16.52 5.56 -0.55
N ILE A 183 16.03 4.36 -0.29
CA ILE A 183 15.21 4.03 0.89
C ILE A 183 15.88 4.33 2.24
N ARG A 184 17.22 4.39 2.28
CA ARG A 184 17.97 4.65 3.54
C ARG A 184 18.16 6.14 3.80
N SER A 185 18.41 6.91 2.75
CA SER A 185 18.72 8.33 2.86
C SER A 185 17.52 9.25 2.59
N GLY A 186 16.44 8.73 1.99
CA GLY A 186 15.31 9.52 1.51
C GLY A 186 15.65 10.45 0.34
N LYS A 187 16.87 10.39 -0.19
CA LYS A 187 17.36 11.27 -1.26
C LYS A 187 17.03 10.66 -2.62
N GLN A 188 16.90 11.53 -3.61
CA GLN A 188 16.77 11.15 -5.01
C GLN A 188 17.92 10.23 -5.45
N LEU A 189 17.58 9.14 -6.13
CA LEU A 189 18.54 8.21 -6.73
C LEU A 189 19.30 8.93 -7.86
N LYS A 190 20.63 8.87 -7.78
CA LYS A 190 21.53 9.34 -8.82
C LYS A 190 21.41 8.50 -10.08
#